data_AF-A0AAP5IH94-F1
#
_entry.id   AF-A0AAP5IH94-F1
#
_cell.length_a   1.000
_cell.length_b   1.000
_cell.length_c   1.000
_cell.angle_alpha   90.00
_cell.angle_beta   90.00
_cell.angle_gamma   90.00
#
_symmetry.space_group_name_H-M   'P 1'
#
loop_
_entity.id
_entity.type
_entity.pdbx_description
1 polymer ?
#
loop_
_entity_poly.entity_id
_entity_poly.type
_entity_poly.pdbx_seq_one_letter_code
_entity_poly.pdbx_strand_id
1 'polypeptide(L)'
;MGIAASLFYSISTDKQTLHRRIIPTDEQREAQQQRWNDLADYLKAELKIRSGYSIYSWLQGSYKFATQLRPLSIGDEFDIDLGIYFQWQGKPHQGSFSPLQLKTMVQECMELYAQEQDDIKKVASPKMRCNRLHYKGDFHRQVFTPTIFVTAERKKPLFGQTNNWNNVDFIGPIPKDCSITFKLMNSAFLPPNSTVEWTVRNEGAEAEINNDLGHPAGKGLVATERSSYKGTHYMDFVVRQYGRVIGVKRVKVIIK
;
A
#
# COMPACT_ATOMS: atom_id res chain seq x y z
N MET A 1 -28.61 -13.42 -15.43
CA MET A 1 -27.47 -12.81 -16.14
C MET A 1 -26.87 -13.86 -17.07
N GLY A 2 -26.60 -13.53 -18.34
CA GLY A 2 -26.13 -14.50 -19.33
C GLY A 2 -24.73 -15.06 -19.01
N ILE A 3 -24.44 -16.27 -19.50
CA ILE A 3 -23.21 -17.05 -19.23
C ILE A 3 -21.93 -16.25 -19.53
N ALA A 4 -21.97 -15.32 -20.49
CA ALA A 4 -20.83 -14.48 -20.85
C ALA A 4 -20.62 -13.25 -19.93
N ALA A 5 -21.62 -12.82 -19.16
CA ALA A 5 -21.52 -11.60 -18.35
C ALA A 5 -20.42 -11.72 -17.27
N SER A 6 -20.23 -12.92 -16.72
CA SER A 6 -19.18 -13.21 -15.73
C SER A 6 -17.76 -13.14 -16.29
N LEU A 7 -17.58 -13.12 -17.61
CA LEU A 7 -16.27 -12.90 -18.24
C LEU A 7 -15.88 -11.42 -18.24
N PHE A 8 -16.87 -10.52 -18.29
CA PHE A 8 -16.64 -9.07 -18.30
C PHE A 8 -16.51 -8.50 -16.89
N TYR A 9 -17.38 -8.92 -15.96
CA TYR A 9 -17.43 -8.39 -14.61
C TYR A 9 -17.88 -9.45 -13.58
N SER A 10 -17.30 -9.38 -12.38
CA SER A 10 -17.66 -10.21 -11.22
C SER A 10 -17.29 -9.46 -9.95
N ILE A 11 -18.14 -9.55 -8.92
CA ILE A 11 -17.87 -9.03 -7.57
C ILE A 11 -16.83 -9.92 -6.86
N SER A 12 -16.80 -11.21 -7.20
CA SER A 12 -15.90 -12.19 -6.61
C SER A 12 -14.44 -11.92 -6.98
N THR A 13 -13.59 -11.75 -5.96
CA THR A 13 -12.18 -11.36 -6.09
C THR A 13 -11.25 -12.54 -6.42
N ASP A 14 -11.76 -13.74 -6.59
CA ASP A 14 -11.06 -14.93 -7.09
C ASP A 14 -11.18 -15.08 -8.62
N LYS A 15 -12.17 -14.44 -9.25
CA LYS A 15 -12.42 -14.57 -10.69
C LYS A 15 -11.61 -13.58 -11.52
N GLN A 16 -10.99 -14.09 -12.58
CA GLN A 16 -10.31 -13.29 -13.59
C GLN A 16 -11.31 -12.83 -14.65
N THR A 17 -11.61 -11.52 -14.66
CA THR A 17 -12.53 -10.88 -15.61
C THR A 17 -11.82 -9.83 -16.45
N LEU A 18 -12.41 -9.41 -17.58
CA LEU A 18 -11.88 -8.29 -18.38
C LEU A 18 -11.70 -7.04 -17.51
N HIS A 19 -12.72 -6.68 -16.72
CA HIS A 19 -12.66 -5.55 -15.80
C HIS A 19 -11.43 -5.63 -14.88
N ARG A 20 -11.19 -6.78 -14.22
CA ARG A 20 -10.04 -6.96 -13.32
C ARG A 20 -8.68 -6.80 -14.02
N ARG A 21 -8.59 -7.19 -15.30
CA ARG A 21 -7.35 -7.11 -16.08
C ARG A 21 -7.02 -5.68 -16.48
N ILE A 22 -8.03 -4.84 -16.67
CA ILE A 22 -7.86 -3.46 -17.18
C ILE A 22 -7.86 -2.40 -16.08
N ILE A 23 -8.28 -2.69 -14.85
CA ILE A 23 -8.22 -1.72 -13.73
C ILE A 23 -6.95 -1.88 -12.90
N PRO A 24 -6.38 -0.80 -12.33
CA PRO A 24 -5.28 -0.90 -11.37
C PRO A 24 -5.64 -1.83 -10.19
N THR A 25 -4.67 -2.55 -9.64
CA THR A 25 -4.86 -3.31 -8.40
C THR A 25 -5.03 -2.37 -7.20
N ASP A 26 -5.58 -2.87 -6.09
CA ASP A 26 -5.74 -2.06 -4.87
C ASP A 26 -4.39 -1.53 -4.37
N GLU A 27 -3.34 -2.38 -4.36
CA GLU A 27 -1.97 -1.97 -4.03
C GLU A 27 -1.45 -0.85 -4.95
N GLN A 28 -1.72 -0.94 -6.27
CA GLN A 28 -1.35 0.13 -7.21
C GLN A 28 -2.12 1.41 -6.91
N ARG A 29 -3.39 1.34 -6.51
CA ARG A 29 -4.21 2.52 -6.19
C ARG A 29 -3.76 3.18 -4.89
N GLU A 30 -3.42 2.38 -3.87
CA GLU A 30 -2.90 2.88 -2.59
C GLU A 30 -1.56 3.59 -2.79
N ALA A 31 -0.66 2.99 -3.57
CA ALA A 31 0.65 3.60 -3.83
C ALA A 31 0.54 4.89 -4.64
N GLN A 32 -0.38 4.94 -5.60
CA GLN A 32 -0.77 6.15 -6.33
C GLN A 32 -1.34 7.24 -5.41
N GLN A 33 -2.25 6.88 -4.50
CA GLN A 33 -2.82 7.81 -3.51
C GLN A 33 -1.74 8.39 -2.61
N GLN A 34 -0.80 7.56 -2.15
CA GLN A 34 0.28 8.02 -1.28
C GLN A 34 1.18 9.02 -1.98
N ARG A 35 1.62 8.74 -3.22
CA ARG A 35 2.44 9.69 -4.00
C ARG A 35 1.72 11.00 -4.26
N TRP A 36 0.43 10.92 -4.55
CA TRP A 36 -0.41 12.11 -4.73
C TRP A 36 -0.46 12.94 -3.45
N ASN A 37 -0.68 12.30 -2.28
CA ASN A 37 -0.71 12.99 -0.98
C ASN A 37 0.64 13.62 -0.65
N ASP A 38 1.74 12.87 -0.79
CA ASP A 38 3.11 13.33 -0.50
C ASP A 38 3.45 14.58 -1.31
N LEU A 39 3.22 14.53 -2.63
CA LEU A 39 3.46 15.67 -3.53
C LEU A 39 2.53 16.84 -3.22
N ALA A 40 1.25 16.59 -2.96
CA ALA A 40 0.29 17.64 -2.64
C ALA A 40 0.64 18.36 -1.34
N ASP A 41 1.03 17.62 -0.30
CA ASP A 41 1.40 18.19 1.00
C ASP A 41 2.68 19.02 0.89
N TYR A 42 3.70 18.51 0.19
CA TYR A 42 4.92 19.25 -0.09
C TYR A 42 4.64 20.55 -0.86
N LEU A 43 3.91 20.46 -1.98
CA LEU A 43 3.59 21.65 -2.79
C LEU A 43 2.77 22.67 -2.01
N LYS A 44 1.80 22.25 -1.20
CA LYS A 44 1.02 23.18 -0.37
C LYS A 44 1.91 23.94 0.61
N ALA A 45 2.85 23.26 1.27
CA ALA A 45 3.77 23.87 2.23
C ALA A 45 4.71 24.86 1.54
N GLU A 46 5.43 24.42 0.51
CA GLU A 46 6.42 25.23 -0.19
C GLU A 46 5.82 26.40 -0.95
N LEU A 47 4.70 26.19 -1.66
CA LEU A 47 4.03 27.27 -2.38
C LEU A 47 3.46 28.32 -1.44
N LYS A 48 3.00 27.92 -0.25
CA LYS A 48 2.55 28.87 0.79
C LYS A 48 3.71 29.75 1.26
N ILE A 49 4.88 29.15 1.50
CA ILE A 49 6.09 29.89 1.92
C ILE A 49 6.52 30.87 0.81
N ARG A 50 6.55 30.42 -0.44
CA ARG A 50 7.04 31.23 -1.57
C ARG A 50 6.09 32.32 -2.04
N SER A 51 4.78 32.04 -2.07
CA SER A 51 3.78 32.98 -2.58
C SER A 51 3.11 33.82 -1.49
N GLY A 52 3.15 33.38 -0.23
CA GLY A 52 2.38 33.95 0.87
C GLY A 52 0.88 33.63 0.82
N TYR A 53 0.41 32.87 -0.18
CA TYR A 53 -1.00 32.52 -0.33
C TYR A 53 -1.38 31.25 0.42
N SER A 54 -2.67 31.15 0.76
CA SER A 54 -3.23 29.88 1.21
C SER A 54 -3.37 28.95 0.01
N ILE A 55 -2.84 27.73 0.12
CA ILE A 55 -2.78 26.76 -0.96
C ILE A 55 -3.69 25.58 -0.66
N TYR A 56 -4.51 25.20 -1.64
CA TYR A 56 -5.36 24.00 -1.56
C TYR A 56 -5.04 23.08 -2.72
N SER A 57 -5.21 21.79 -2.49
CA SER A 57 -5.11 20.77 -3.53
C SER A 57 -6.46 20.12 -3.77
N TRP A 58 -6.68 19.64 -5.00
CA TRP A 58 -7.81 18.76 -5.30
C TRP A 58 -7.41 17.64 -6.24
N LEU A 59 -7.97 16.46 -5.98
CA LEU A 59 -7.81 15.30 -6.85
C LEU A 59 -8.69 15.47 -8.09
N GLN A 60 -8.14 15.20 -9.27
CA GLN A 60 -8.84 15.29 -10.54
C GLN A 60 -8.56 14.04 -11.40
N GLY A 61 -9.27 13.93 -12.53
CA GLY A 61 -8.94 13.00 -13.58
C GLY A 61 -9.57 11.63 -13.41
N SER A 62 -9.10 10.69 -14.23
CA SER A 62 -9.58 9.31 -14.29
C SER A 62 -9.46 8.59 -12.95
N TYR A 63 -8.44 8.92 -12.15
CA TYR A 63 -8.26 8.40 -10.81
C TYR A 63 -9.43 8.80 -9.88
N LYS A 64 -9.82 10.08 -9.88
CA LYS A 64 -10.97 10.58 -9.09
C LYS A 64 -12.28 9.88 -9.44
N PHE A 65 -12.52 9.69 -10.74
CA PHE A 65 -13.76 9.11 -11.24
C PHE A 65 -13.78 7.57 -11.23
N ALA A 66 -12.72 6.93 -10.73
CA ALA A 66 -12.54 5.48 -10.76
C ALA A 66 -12.63 4.88 -12.19
N THR A 67 -12.22 5.66 -13.20
CA THR A 67 -12.18 5.24 -14.61
C THR A 67 -10.75 5.06 -15.14
N GLN A 68 -9.75 5.06 -14.25
CA GLN A 68 -8.36 4.82 -14.62
C GLN A 68 -8.20 3.38 -15.12
N LEU A 69 -7.55 3.25 -16.29
CA LEU A 69 -7.20 1.95 -16.86
C LEU A 69 -5.70 1.69 -16.72
N ARG A 70 -5.33 0.41 -16.66
CA ARG A 70 -3.94 -0.02 -16.73
C ARG A 70 -3.34 0.39 -18.07
N PRO A 71 -2.08 0.85 -18.08
CA PRO A 71 -1.37 1.09 -19.31
C PRO A 71 -1.31 -0.16 -20.20
N LEU A 72 -1.37 0.04 -21.52
CA LEU A 72 -1.46 -1.06 -22.49
C LEU A 72 -0.10 -1.74 -22.71
N SER A 73 0.99 -0.98 -22.71
CA SER A 73 2.34 -1.49 -22.96
C SER A 73 3.14 -1.61 -21.67
N ILE A 74 4.06 -2.57 -21.66
CA ILE A 74 5.04 -2.69 -20.58
C ILE A 74 5.91 -1.42 -20.56
N GLY A 75 5.98 -0.77 -19.40
CA GLY A 75 6.76 0.45 -19.19
C GLY A 75 5.97 1.75 -19.38
N ASP A 76 4.71 1.68 -19.84
CA ASP A 76 3.82 2.85 -19.84
C ASP A 76 3.42 3.23 -18.39
N GLU A 77 3.17 4.52 -18.17
CA GLU A 77 2.99 5.10 -16.84
C GLU A 77 1.51 5.36 -16.52
N PHE A 78 1.14 5.35 -15.23
CA PHE A 78 -0.17 5.80 -14.79
C PHE A 78 -0.19 7.33 -14.70
N ASP A 79 -1.27 7.94 -15.18
CA ASP A 79 -1.51 9.38 -15.04
C ASP A 79 -2.47 9.66 -13.88
N ILE A 80 -2.09 10.61 -13.01
CA ILE A 80 -2.93 11.16 -11.93
C ILE A 80 -2.87 12.69 -12.00
N ASP A 81 -4.03 13.34 -11.94
CA ASP A 81 -4.11 14.79 -11.96
C ASP A 81 -4.15 15.37 -10.54
N LEU A 82 -3.22 16.28 -10.27
CA LEU A 82 -3.17 17.11 -9.06
C LEU A 82 -3.50 18.56 -9.43
N GLY A 83 -4.63 19.05 -8.94
CA GLY A 83 -4.98 20.47 -9.03
C GLY A 83 -4.45 21.25 -7.83
N ILE A 84 -3.98 22.47 -8.06
CA ILE A 84 -3.49 23.40 -7.03
C ILE A 84 -4.22 24.75 -7.17
N TYR A 85 -4.81 25.22 -6.07
CA TYR A 85 -5.45 26.53 -5.97
C TYR A 85 -4.62 27.45 -5.09
N PHE A 86 -4.30 28.63 -5.62
CA PHE A 86 -3.79 29.75 -4.86
C PHE A 86 -4.98 30.62 -4.44
N GLN A 87 -5.15 30.85 -3.14
CA GLN A 87 -6.23 31.68 -2.62
C GLN A 87 -5.70 33.04 -2.16
N TRP A 88 -6.33 34.11 -2.66
CA TRP A 88 -6.14 35.48 -2.21
C TRP A 88 -7.47 36.23 -2.11
N GLN A 89 -7.46 37.38 -1.44
CA GLN A 89 -8.62 38.25 -1.29
C GLN A 89 -8.81 39.16 -2.51
N GLY A 90 -10.05 39.38 -2.91
CA GLY A 90 -10.41 40.26 -4.04
C GLY A 90 -10.73 39.48 -5.32
N LYS A 91 -10.49 40.11 -6.47
CA LYS A 91 -10.82 39.57 -7.80
C LYS A 91 -9.68 38.72 -8.38
N PRO A 92 -9.97 37.82 -9.33
CA PRO A 92 -8.96 36.93 -9.93
C PRO A 92 -7.77 37.61 -10.64
N HIS A 93 -7.88 38.89 -11.01
CA HIS A 93 -6.80 39.65 -11.65
C HIS A 93 -6.02 40.55 -10.66
N GLN A 94 -6.40 40.53 -9.38
CA GLN A 94 -5.76 41.32 -8.32
C GLN A 94 -4.68 40.54 -7.58
N GLY A 95 -4.41 39.30 -8.00
CA GLY A 95 -3.29 38.53 -7.47
C GLY A 95 -1.96 39.20 -7.78
N SER A 96 -1.02 39.08 -6.86
CA SER A 96 0.34 39.62 -6.95
C SER A 96 1.21 38.90 -7.99
N PHE A 97 0.75 37.76 -8.50
CA PHE A 97 1.48 36.93 -9.46
C PHE A 97 0.63 36.66 -10.70
N SER A 98 1.28 36.70 -11.86
CA SER A 98 0.70 36.25 -13.11
C SER A 98 0.55 34.71 -13.14
N PRO A 99 -0.34 34.16 -13.97
CA PRO A 99 -0.48 32.71 -14.15
C PRO A 99 0.84 32.02 -14.53
N LEU A 100 1.68 32.69 -15.34
CA LEU A 100 2.98 32.15 -15.72
C LEU A 100 3.94 32.09 -14.52
N GLN A 101 3.99 33.13 -13.69
CA GLN A 101 4.82 33.13 -12.49
C GLN A 101 4.41 32.03 -11.51
N LEU A 102 3.11 31.87 -11.26
CA LEU A 102 2.60 30.78 -10.40
C LEU A 102 2.96 29.40 -10.96
N LYS A 103 2.84 29.22 -12.28
CA LYS A 103 3.21 27.97 -12.95
C LYS A 103 4.71 27.67 -12.85
N THR A 104 5.56 28.68 -13.00
CA THR A 104 7.01 28.56 -12.81
C THR A 104 7.36 28.20 -11.37
N MET A 105 6.71 28.83 -10.38
CA MET A 105 6.90 28.45 -8.97
C MET A 105 6.57 26.99 -8.71
N VAL A 106 5.45 26.49 -9.25
CA VAL A 106 5.10 25.07 -9.13
C VAL A 106 6.18 24.18 -9.75
N GLN A 107 6.72 24.55 -10.91
CA GLN A 107 7.80 23.80 -11.55
C GLN A 107 9.06 23.76 -10.68
N GLU A 108 9.50 24.89 -10.15
CA GLU A 108 10.67 24.97 -9.25
C GLU A 108 10.48 24.12 -7.99
N CYS A 109 9.30 24.17 -7.38
CA CYS A 109 8.98 23.31 -6.23
C CYS A 109 9.03 21.83 -6.59
N MET A 110 8.53 21.43 -7.76
CA MET A 110 8.62 20.04 -8.23
C MET A 110 10.07 19.61 -8.47
N GLU A 111 10.94 20.50 -8.94
CA GLU A 111 12.36 20.23 -9.13
C GLU A 111 13.10 20.06 -7.79
N LEU A 112 12.78 20.87 -6.79
CA LEU A 112 13.31 20.70 -5.43
C LEU A 112 12.82 19.40 -4.79
N TYR A 113 11.52 19.11 -4.89
CA TYR A 113 10.96 17.85 -4.43
C TYR A 113 11.67 16.64 -5.06
N ALA A 114 12.00 16.72 -6.35
CA ALA A 114 12.73 15.67 -7.07
C ALA A 114 14.17 15.47 -6.59
N GLN A 115 14.79 16.49 -5.98
CA GLN A 115 16.13 16.35 -5.38
C GLN A 115 16.10 15.65 -4.02
N GLU A 116 14.97 15.75 -3.30
CA GLU A 116 14.79 15.14 -1.97
C GLU A 116 14.26 13.70 -2.03
N GLN A 117 13.69 13.27 -3.15
CA GLN A 117 13.06 11.96 -3.29
C GLN A 117 13.80 11.04 -4.26
N ASP A 118 14.17 9.87 -3.77
CA ASP A 118 14.86 8.84 -4.56
C ASP A 118 13.95 8.11 -5.55
N ASP A 119 12.62 8.22 -5.44
CA ASP A 119 11.67 7.50 -6.29
C ASP A 119 11.20 8.31 -7.52
N ILE A 120 11.74 9.52 -7.71
CA ILE A 120 11.45 10.36 -8.88
C ILE A 120 12.43 10.04 -10.02
N LYS A 121 11.87 9.77 -11.21
CA LYS A 121 12.61 9.48 -12.44
C LYS A 121 13.09 10.76 -13.11
N LYS A 122 12.19 11.74 -13.24
CA LYS A 122 12.49 13.07 -13.80
C LYS A 122 11.34 14.04 -13.58
N VAL A 123 11.64 15.33 -13.55
CA VAL A 123 10.66 16.39 -13.81
C VAL A 123 10.74 16.76 -15.29
N ALA A 124 9.63 16.73 -16.00
CA ALA A 124 9.59 17.07 -17.42
C ALA A 124 9.54 18.59 -17.61
N SER A 125 9.97 19.07 -18.78
CA SER A 125 9.81 20.48 -19.13
C SER A 125 8.32 20.88 -19.11
N PRO A 126 7.98 22.07 -18.57
CA PRO A 126 6.60 22.52 -18.48
C PRO A 126 5.88 22.52 -19.83
N LYS A 127 4.72 21.87 -19.92
CA LYS A 127 3.84 22.02 -21.09
C LYS A 127 3.00 23.30 -20.96
N MET A 128 2.29 23.66 -22.03
CA MET A 128 1.42 24.84 -22.05
C MET A 128 0.39 24.83 -20.91
N ARG A 129 -0.20 23.67 -20.59
CA ARG A 129 -1.30 23.56 -19.61
C ARG A 129 -0.96 22.85 -18.30
N CYS A 130 0.16 22.14 -18.22
CA CYS A 130 0.52 21.34 -17.04
C CYS A 130 2.03 21.23 -16.86
N ASN A 131 2.43 21.02 -15.61
CA ASN A 131 3.76 20.55 -15.23
C ASN A 131 3.67 19.03 -15.03
N ARG A 132 4.76 18.30 -15.25
CA ARG A 132 4.78 16.83 -15.17
C ARG A 132 5.97 16.33 -14.40
N LEU A 133 5.71 15.39 -13.49
CA LEU A 133 6.71 14.69 -12.71
C LEU A 133 6.50 13.20 -12.91
N HIS A 134 7.57 12.52 -13.30
CA HIS A 134 7.59 11.11 -13.60
C HIS A 134 8.23 10.38 -12.43
N TYR A 135 7.52 9.42 -11.87
CA TYR A 135 8.08 8.50 -10.88
C TYR A 135 8.84 7.36 -11.56
N LYS A 136 9.77 6.73 -10.85
CA LYS A 136 10.42 5.50 -11.31
C LYS A 136 9.34 4.40 -11.44
N GLY A 137 9.36 3.71 -12.57
CA GLY A 137 8.33 2.73 -12.97
C GLY A 137 8.28 1.46 -12.12
N ASP A 138 9.30 1.23 -11.30
CA ASP A 138 9.38 0.04 -10.45
C ASP A 138 8.78 0.32 -9.07
N PHE A 139 7.46 0.20 -8.94
CA PHE A 139 6.86 -0.08 -7.64
C PHE A 139 7.33 -1.42 -7.05
N HIS A 140 7.95 -2.29 -7.86
CA HIS A 140 8.51 -3.55 -7.39
C HIS A 140 9.83 -3.42 -6.60
N ARG A 141 10.47 -2.25 -6.55
CA ARG A 141 11.77 -2.12 -5.86
C ARG A 141 11.74 -1.47 -4.47
N GLN A 142 10.65 -0.81 -4.09
CA GLN A 142 10.53 -0.18 -2.76
C GLN A 142 9.39 -0.75 -1.91
N VAL A 143 8.55 -1.64 -2.45
CA VAL A 143 7.68 -2.47 -1.62
C VAL A 143 8.52 -3.66 -1.16
N PHE A 144 8.99 -3.61 0.08
CA PHE A 144 9.56 -4.79 0.71
C PHE A 144 8.45 -5.85 0.77
N THR A 145 8.56 -6.90 -0.05
CA THR A 145 7.59 -8.00 -0.06
C THR A 145 8.03 -9.03 0.97
N PRO A 146 7.41 -9.12 2.15
CA PRO A 146 7.86 -10.04 3.18
C PRO A 146 7.66 -11.48 2.71
N THR A 147 8.57 -12.37 3.06
CA THR A 147 8.40 -13.82 2.92
C THR A 147 8.46 -14.42 4.31
N ILE A 148 7.35 -14.98 4.77
CA ILE A 148 7.22 -15.47 6.14
C ILE A 148 7.28 -16.98 6.12
N PHE A 149 8.30 -17.55 6.73
CA PHE A 149 8.32 -18.97 7.04
C PHE A 149 7.52 -19.21 8.31
N VAL A 150 6.62 -20.19 8.27
CA VAL A 150 5.72 -20.49 9.37
C VAL A 150 5.97 -21.94 9.79
N THR A 151 6.17 -22.16 11.08
CA THR A 151 6.21 -23.50 11.67
C THR A 151 5.11 -23.63 12.71
N ALA A 152 4.58 -24.84 12.89
CA ALA A 152 3.70 -25.17 13.99
C ALA A 152 4.15 -26.48 14.61
N GLU A 153 4.21 -26.54 15.94
CA GLU A 153 4.61 -27.72 16.69
C GLU A 153 3.58 -28.02 17.77
N ARG A 154 3.12 -29.27 17.86
CA ARG A 154 2.24 -29.68 18.96
C ARG A 154 3.00 -29.58 20.27
N LYS A 155 2.38 -28.95 21.27
CA LYS A 155 2.94 -28.91 22.63
C LYS A 155 3.03 -30.29 23.28
N LYS A 156 2.13 -31.19 22.90
CA LYS A 156 2.10 -32.59 23.35
C LYS A 156 2.15 -33.50 22.13
N PRO A 157 3.33 -34.01 21.75
CA PRO A 157 3.48 -34.91 20.62
C PRO A 157 2.63 -36.17 20.78
N LEU A 158 1.98 -36.59 19.70
CA LEU A 158 1.21 -37.83 19.63
C LEU A 158 1.99 -38.88 18.83
N PHE A 159 2.07 -40.09 19.37
CA PHE A 159 2.73 -41.20 18.69
C PHE A 159 1.97 -41.60 17.43
N GLY A 160 2.69 -41.84 16.33
CA GLY A 160 2.10 -42.23 15.03
C GLY A 160 1.34 -41.11 14.29
N GLN A 161 1.40 -39.86 14.76
CA GLN A 161 0.76 -38.71 14.10
C GLN A 161 1.77 -37.62 13.72
N THR A 162 1.38 -36.76 12.79
CA THR A 162 2.12 -35.52 12.50
C THR A 162 2.06 -34.59 13.71
N ASN A 163 3.24 -34.15 14.15
CA ASN A 163 3.41 -33.25 15.29
C ASN A 163 3.98 -31.89 14.91
N ASN A 164 4.57 -31.77 13.72
CA ASN A 164 5.19 -30.55 13.22
C ASN A 164 4.67 -30.25 11.81
N TRP A 165 4.43 -28.98 11.53
CA TRP A 165 4.05 -28.46 10.22
C TRP A 165 4.93 -27.27 9.89
N ASN A 166 5.23 -27.09 8.61
CA ASN A 166 5.88 -25.88 8.13
C ASN A 166 5.40 -25.55 6.73
N ASN A 167 5.42 -24.26 6.39
CA ASN A 167 5.16 -23.76 5.04
C ASN A 167 5.59 -22.28 4.95
N VAL A 168 5.39 -21.65 3.80
CA VAL A 168 5.69 -20.24 3.54
C VAL A 168 4.40 -19.48 3.26
N ASP A 169 4.24 -18.31 3.91
CA ASP A 169 3.11 -17.37 3.78
C ASP A 169 1.71 -17.96 4.08
N PHE A 170 1.64 -19.19 4.57
CA PHE A 170 0.42 -19.91 4.91
C PHE A 170 0.73 -21.01 5.93
N ILE A 171 -0.22 -21.43 6.76
CA ILE A 171 -0.13 -22.71 7.48
C ILE A 171 -1.52 -23.29 7.74
N GLY A 172 -1.67 -24.60 7.54
CA GLY A 172 -2.91 -25.31 7.86
C GLY A 172 -3.34 -26.29 6.78
N PRO A 173 -4.35 -27.14 7.08
CA PRO A 173 -5.05 -27.21 8.36
C PRO A 173 -4.20 -27.89 9.46
N ILE A 174 -4.01 -27.22 10.59
CA ILE A 174 -3.29 -27.72 11.78
C ILE A 174 -4.25 -27.95 12.96
N PRO A 175 -3.94 -28.81 13.92
CA PRO A 175 -4.77 -29.02 15.11
C PRO A 175 -4.64 -27.86 16.11
N LYS A 176 -5.56 -27.80 17.08
CA LYS A 176 -5.40 -27.00 18.30
C LYS A 176 -4.17 -27.42 19.12
N ASP A 177 -3.78 -26.56 20.05
CA ASP A 177 -2.68 -26.77 21.00
C ASP A 177 -1.28 -26.90 20.37
N CYS A 178 -1.08 -26.22 19.25
CA CYS A 178 0.21 -26.00 18.64
C CYS A 178 0.79 -24.64 19.04
N SER A 179 2.11 -24.58 19.14
CA SER A 179 2.89 -23.34 19.12
C SER A 179 3.19 -23.02 17.65
N ILE A 180 2.75 -21.87 17.17
CA ILE A 180 2.97 -21.42 15.78
C ILE A 180 4.03 -20.33 15.81
N THR A 181 5.11 -20.48 15.05
CA THR A 181 6.19 -19.48 14.94
C THR A 181 6.24 -18.93 13.52
N PHE A 182 6.24 -17.60 13.41
CA PHE A 182 6.34 -16.86 12.17
C PHE A 182 7.71 -16.19 12.12
N LYS A 183 8.45 -16.35 11.02
CA LYS A 183 9.79 -15.80 10.84
C LYS A 183 9.92 -15.11 9.49
N LEU A 184 10.40 -13.87 9.48
CA LEU A 184 10.78 -13.18 8.26
C LEU A 184 12.05 -13.83 7.66
N MET A 185 11.95 -14.32 6.43
CA MET A 185 13.06 -15.02 5.76
C MET A 185 13.98 -14.06 5.01
N ASN A 186 13.41 -13.06 4.35
CA ASN A 186 14.13 -12.11 3.52
C ASN A 186 14.54 -10.85 4.31
N SER A 187 14.86 -11.00 5.61
CA SER A 187 15.23 -9.88 6.49
C SER A 187 16.50 -9.16 6.05
N ALA A 188 17.40 -9.83 5.34
CA ALA A 188 18.61 -9.23 4.78
C ALA A 188 18.33 -8.13 3.74
N PHE A 189 17.12 -8.09 3.19
CA PHE A 189 16.68 -7.09 2.21
C PHE A 189 15.87 -5.96 2.86
N LEU A 190 15.73 -5.95 4.19
CA LEU A 190 15.08 -4.85 4.88
C LEU A 190 15.92 -3.57 4.72
N PRO A 191 15.31 -2.44 4.33
CA PRO A 191 15.98 -1.16 4.35
C PRO A 191 16.49 -0.82 5.77
N PRO A 192 17.62 -0.10 5.90
CA PRO A 192 18.09 0.39 7.19
C PRO A 192 17.00 1.20 7.92
N ASN A 193 17.01 1.15 9.26
CA ASN A 193 16.04 1.85 10.12
C ASN A 193 14.57 1.41 9.90
N SER A 194 14.36 0.20 9.39
CA SER A 194 13.04 -0.42 9.34
C SER A 194 12.64 -0.99 10.71
N THR A 195 11.38 -0.78 11.07
CA THR A 195 10.70 -1.39 12.21
C THR A 195 9.66 -2.37 11.70
N VAL A 196 9.39 -3.43 12.46
CA VAL A 196 8.44 -4.46 12.06
C VAL A 196 7.50 -4.81 13.21
N GLU A 197 6.24 -5.07 12.89
CA GLU A 197 5.16 -5.31 13.85
C GLU A 197 4.29 -6.47 13.37
N TRP A 198 3.84 -7.28 14.32
CA TRP A 198 2.95 -8.41 14.08
C TRP A 198 1.59 -8.17 14.71
N THR A 199 0.52 -8.63 14.08
CA THR A 199 -0.85 -8.50 14.61
C THR A 199 -1.65 -9.75 14.28
N VAL A 200 -2.18 -10.41 15.30
CA VAL A 200 -3.16 -11.49 15.11
C VAL A 200 -4.48 -10.89 14.67
N ARG A 201 -5.14 -11.54 13.72
CA ARG A 201 -6.55 -11.32 13.39
C ARG A 201 -7.28 -12.65 13.37
N ASN A 202 -8.23 -12.80 14.26
CA ASN A 202 -9.03 -14.02 14.37
C ASN A 202 -10.40 -13.80 13.75
N GLU A 203 -10.93 -14.84 13.13
CA GLU A 203 -12.31 -14.87 12.64
C GLU A 203 -13.03 -16.11 13.20
N GLY A 204 -14.36 -16.01 13.29
CA GLY A 204 -15.23 -17.13 13.66
C GLY A 204 -15.79 -17.08 15.08
N ALA A 205 -16.83 -17.88 15.29
CA ALA A 205 -17.65 -17.86 16.50
C ALA A 205 -16.86 -18.10 17.80
N GLU A 206 -15.84 -18.98 17.79
CA GLU A 206 -15.00 -19.21 18.98
C GLU A 206 -14.23 -17.93 19.38
N ALA A 207 -13.70 -17.16 18.43
CA ALA A 207 -12.97 -15.93 18.72
C ALA A 207 -13.90 -14.79 19.13
N GLU A 208 -15.10 -14.70 18.52
CA GLU A 208 -16.14 -13.72 18.88
C GLU A 208 -16.64 -13.91 20.31
N ILE A 209 -16.94 -15.15 20.72
CA ILE A 209 -17.40 -15.47 22.08
C ILE A 209 -16.34 -15.06 23.12
N ASN A 210 -15.06 -15.19 22.79
CA ASN A 210 -13.95 -14.81 23.67
C ASN A 210 -13.50 -13.35 23.50
N ASN A 211 -14.15 -12.58 22.62
CA ASN A 211 -13.82 -11.18 22.30
C ASN A 211 -12.34 -10.95 21.91
N ASP A 212 -11.74 -11.91 21.21
CA ASP A 212 -10.34 -11.89 20.77
C ASP A 212 -10.26 -11.90 19.24
N LEU A 213 -10.79 -10.84 18.61
CA LEU A 213 -10.81 -10.67 17.16
C LEU A 213 -9.46 -10.23 16.58
N GLY A 214 -8.56 -9.76 17.43
CA GLY A 214 -7.20 -9.43 17.05
C GLY A 214 -6.45 -8.65 18.13
N HIS A 215 -5.14 -8.81 18.14
CA HIS A 215 -4.26 -8.18 19.12
C HIS A 215 -2.82 -8.04 18.57
N PRO A 216 -2.02 -7.09 19.09
CA PRO A 216 -0.60 -7.01 18.77
C PRO A 216 0.14 -8.28 19.19
N ALA A 217 0.89 -8.89 18.27
CA ALA A 217 1.62 -10.14 18.49
C ALA A 217 3.14 -9.91 18.70
N GLY A 218 3.53 -8.65 18.92
CA GLY A 218 4.91 -8.26 19.20
C GLY A 218 5.61 -7.54 18.05
N LYS A 219 6.90 -7.30 18.25
CA LYS A 219 7.82 -6.59 17.34
C LYS A 219 9.05 -7.45 17.09
N GLY A 220 9.73 -7.21 15.97
CA GLY A 220 10.94 -7.94 15.58
C GLY A 220 10.70 -9.00 14.50
N LEU A 221 11.75 -9.73 14.10
CA LEU A 221 11.72 -10.58 12.90
C LEU A 221 11.00 -11.93 13.09
N VAL A 222 10.62 -12.24 14.34
CA VAL A 222 9.97 -13.49 14.73
C VAL A 222 8.81 -13.18 15.68
N ALA A 223 7.69 -13.87 15.51
CA ALA A 223 6.57 -13.88 16.46
C ALA A 223 6.09 -15.30 16.70
N THR A 224 5.56 -15.57 17.89
CA THR A 224 5.04 -16.89 18.26
C THR A 224 3.66 -16.76 18.87
N GLU A 225 2.73 -17.56 18.37
CA GLU A 225 1.32 -17.59 18.78
C GLU A 225 0.81 -19.01 19.04
N ARG A 226 -0.42 -19.12 19.54
CA ARG A 226 -1.05 -20.42 19.86
C ARG A 226 -2.26 -20.70 18.97
N SER A 227 -2.44 -21.97 18.58
CA SER A 227 -3.66 -22.41 17.90
C SER A 227 -4.83 -22.62 18.88
N SER A 228 -5.32 -21.54 19.47
CA SER A 228 -6.32 -21.56 20.56
C SER A 228 -7.77 -21.71 20.09
N TYR A 229 -8.08 -21.31 18.87
CA TYR A 229 -9.45 -21.29 18.33
C TYR A 229 -9.51 -22.06 17.02
N LYS A 230 -10.63 -22.73 16.77
CA LYS A 230 -10.89 -23.37 15.47
C LYS A 230 -11.36 -22.34 14.47
N GLY A 231 -10.96 -22.51 13.21
CA GLY A 231 -11.41 -21.67 12.12
C GLY A 231 -10.27 -21.16 11.24
N THR A 232 -10.57 -20.08 10.53
CA THR A 232 -9.60 -19.35 9.72
C THR A 232 -9.13 -18.13 10.50
N HIS A 233 -7.82 -17.98 10.63
CA HIS A 233 -7.17 -16.89 11.33
C HIS A 233 -6.07 -16.32 10.43
N TYR A 234 -5.55 -15.17 10.83
CA TYR A 234 -4.53 -14.46 10.08
C TYR A 234 -3.48 -13.87 11.01
N MET A 235 -2.23 -13.89 10.54
CA MET A 235 -1.14 -13.12 11.13
C MET A 235 -0.73 -12.04 10.13
N ASP A 236 -0.92 -10.79 10.50
CA ASP A 236 -0.47 -9.64 9.73
C ASP A 236 0.95 -9.26 10.16
N PHE A 237 1.82 -9.07 9.17
CA PHE A 237 3.17 -8.56 9.31
C PHE A 237 3.27 -7.22 8.59
N VAL A 238 3.74 -6.18 9.29
CA VAL A 238 3.88 -4.83 8.76
C VAL A 238 5.30 -4.34 8.96
N VAL A 239 5.89 -3.79 7.89
CA VAL A 239 7.21 -3.15 7.90
C VAL A 239 7.03 -1.65 7.72
N ARG A 240 7.65 -0.87 8.60
CA ARG A 240 7.67 0.60 8.53
C ARG A 240 9.09 1.13 8.50
N GLN A 241 9.37 2.09 7.64
CA GLN A 241 10.63 2.85 7.63
C GLN A 241 10.30 4.32 7.87
N TYR A 242 10.94 4.93 8.89
CA TYR A 242 10.65 6.31 9.30
C TYR A 242 9.15 6.60 9.51
N GLY A 243 8.41 5.63 10.05
CA GLY A 243 6.96 5.72 10.29
C GLY A 243 6.07 5.36 9.08
N ARG A 244 6.59 5.37 7.86
CA ARG A 244 5.88 5.02 6.62
C ARG A 244 5.82 3.51 6.42
N VAL A 245 4.66 2.94 6.06
CA VAL A 245 4.54 1.52 5.71
C VAL A 245 5.23 1.28 4.37
N ILE A 246 6.16 0.32 4.34
CA ILE A 246 6.94 -0.05 3.14
C ILE A 246 6.76 -1.53 2.76
N GLY A 247 6.06 -2.32 3.57
CA GLY A 247 5.78 -3.72 3.30
C GLY A 247 4.69 -4.28 4.21
N VAL A 248 3.82 -5.13 3.65
CA VAL A 248 2.76 -5.82 4.41
C VAL A 248 2.66 -7.26 3.91
N LYS A 249 2.39 -8.20 4.82
CA LYS A 249 2.00 -9.57 4.49
C LYS A 249 0.90 -10.04 5.43
N ARG A 250 -0.15 -10.64 4.86
CA ARG A 250 -1.15 -11.40 5.62
C ARG A 250 -0.91 -12.89 5.43
N VAL A 251 -0.58 -13.58 6.51
CA VAL A 251 -0.35 -15.03 6.53
C VAL A 251 -1.62 -15.72 7.00
N LYS A 252 -2.21 -16.57 6.15
CA LYS A 252 -3.43 -17.32 6.50
C LYS A 252 -3.09 -18.55 7.34
N VAL A 253 -3.85 -18.75 8.42
CA VAL A 253 -3.70 -19.85 9.39
C VAL A 253 -5.03 -20.61 9.47
N ILE A 254 -5.04 -21.92 9.24
CA ILE A 254 -6.25 -22.74 9.35
C ILE A 254 -6.11 -23.74 10.50
N ILE A 255 -7.02 -23.68 11.48
CA ILE A 255 -7.02 -24.54 12.66
C ILE A 255 -8.29 -25.42 12.67
N LYS A 256 -8.10 -26.73 12.88
CA LYS A 256 -9.15 -27.76 12.92
C LYS A 256 -9.25 -28.47 14.27
#